data_AF-A0A0C1J7G6-F1
#
_entry.id   AF-A0A0C1J7G6-F1
#
_cell.length_a   1.000
_cell.length_b   1.000
_cell.length_c   1.000
_cell.angle_alpha   90.00
_cell.angle_beta   90.00
_cell.angle_gamma   90.00
#
_symmetry.space_group_name_H-M   'P 1'
#
loop_
_entity.id
_entity.type
_entity.pdbx_description
1 polymer ?
#
loop_
_entity_poly.entity_id
_entity_poly.type
_entity_poly.pdbx_seq_one_letter_code
_entity_poly.pdbx_strand_id
1 'polypeptide(L)'
;MFEVLMSEQAFILSAALSHRLSGLKAKGCTVRVTHDYQSVAEKLLEIGKPYLTPTLSPEKNDFTFEGCFWVTISGSGKMLGAAGVKLERLGRERVSDYWKRIHQRQYPGANDVATIKEVSSLVDGRLSGDVVYFGDLFFSPELRKLNAVEDFGRAALYHAAITWRANQFYAFLKDRDLRRGFGFQLGLMSCIPRAQVWSAPVPETRGDHEACCYSSMDDVMNLAELDTGIA
;
A
#
# COMPACT_ATOMS: atom_id res chain seq x y z
N MET A 1 22.51 20.46 9.40
CA MET A 1 22.19 20.20 7.97
C MET A 1 21.18 19.07 7.86
N PHE A 2 21.42 17.88 8.42
CA PHE A 2 20.44 16.78 8.46
C PHE A 2 19.10 17.16 9.10
N GLU A 3 19.07 17.75 10.31
CA GLU A 3 17.81 18.16 10.96
C GLU A 3 16.99 19.19 10.15
N VAL A 4 17.65 20.08 9.41
CA VAL A 4 16.98 21.10 8.59
C VAL A 4 16.33 20.45 7.36
N LEU A 5 17.06 19.56 6.67
CA LEU A 5 16.50 18.74 5.58
C LEU A 5 15.33 17.87 6.06
N MET A 6 15.42 17.31 7.27
CA MET A 6 14.32 16.52 7.85
C MET A 6 13.06 17.39 8.12
N SER A 7 13.24 18.66 8.46
CA SER A 7 12.12 19.58 8.70
C SER A 7 11.42 20.01 7.42
N GLU A 8 12.16 20.15 6.32
CA GLU A 8 11.64 20.53 5.02
C GLU A 8 10.84 19.38 4.36
N GLN A 9 11.39 18.16 4.37
CA GLN A 9 10.68 16.99 3.87
C GLN A 9 9.34 16.76 4.60
N ALA A 10 9.37 16.86 5.94
CA ALA A 10 8.17 16.73 6.75
C ALA A 10 7.15 17.83 6.44
N PHE A 11 7.60 19.06 6.18
CA PHE A 11 6.73 20.18 5.81
C PHE A 11 6.04 19.93 4.46
N ILE A 12 6.79 19.57 3.41
CA ILE A 12 6.27 19.32 2.06
C ILE A 12 5.24 18.17 2.10
N LEU A 13 5.59 17.05 2.73
CA LEU A 13 4.66 15.91 2.86
C LEU A 13 3.41 16.28 3.65
N SER A 14 3.54 17.06 4.72
CA SER A 14 2.39 17.50 5.52
C SER A 14 1.49 18.47 4.76
N ALA A 15 2.07 19.35 3.95
CA ALA A 15 1.33 20.25 3.07
C ALA A 15 0.57 19.47 1.99
N ALA A 16 1.22 18.49 1.34
CA ALA A 16 0.60 17.63 0.33
C ALA A 16 -0.51 16.77 0.92
N LEU A 17 -0.29 16.18 2.10
CA LEU A 17 -1.31 15.45 2.84
C LEU A 17 -2.52 16.35 3.14
N SER A 18 -2.28 17.56 3.64
CA SER A 18 -3.34 18.51 3.97
C SER A 18 -4.14 18.94 2.74
N HIS A 19 -3.47 19.12 1.59
CA HIS A 19 -4.11 19.40 0.31
C HIS A 19 -5.06 18.27 -0.10
N ARG A 20 -4.59 17.02 -0.08
CA ARG A 20 -5.41 15.84 -0.43
C ARG A 20 -6.57 15.61 0.54
N LEU A 21 -6.34 15.77 1.85
CA LEU A 21 -7.40 15.68 2.86
C LEU A 21 -8.47 16.76 2.68
N SER A 22 -8.08 17.98 2.30
CA SER A 22 -9.03 19.06 1.99
C SER A 22 -9.88 18.73 0.76
N GLY A 23 -9.28 18.14 -0.28
CA GLY A 23 -9.99 17.64 -1.46
C GLY A 23 -11.02 16.55 -1.14
N LEU A 24 -10.73 15.67 -0.17
CA LEU A 24 -11.67 14.66 0.32
C LEU A 24 -12.79 15.27 1.16
N LYS A 25 -12.46 16.22 2.05
CA LYS A 25 -13.44 16.91 2.87
C LYS A 25 -14.46 17.68 2.02
N ALA A 26 -14.00 18.33 0.95
CA ALA A 26 -14.88 19.00 -0.01
C ALA A 26 -15.86 18.04 -0.72
N LYS A 27 -15.49 16.75 -0.84
CA LYS A 27 -16.35 15.66 -1.34
C LYS A 27 -17.22 15.02 -0.26
N GLY A 28 -17.30 15.61 0.94
CA GLY A 28 -18.06 15.07 2.07
C GLY A 28 -17.44 13.81 2.69
N CYS A 29 -16.16 13.53 2.41
CA CYS A 29 -15.45 12.38 2.94
C CYS A 29 -14.62 12.75 4.18
N THR A 30 -14.45 11.77 5.08
CA THR A 30 -13.55 11.85 6.24
C THR A 30 -12.56 10.70 6.18
N VAL A 31 -11.29 11.00 6.39
CA VAL A 31 -10.21 10.01 6.46
C VAL A 31 -9.77 9.82 7.91
N ARG A 32 -9.51 8.57 8.31
CA ARG A 32 -8.95 8.24 9.62
C ARG A 32 -7.86 7.18 9.51
N VAL A 33 -6.81 7.38 10.30
CA VAL A 33 -5.79 6.35 10.56
C VAL A 33 -6.21 5.60 11.81
N THR A 34 -6.12 4.27 11.78
CA THR A 34 -6.49 3.41 12.91
C THR A 34 -5.54 2.22 13.03
N HIS A 35 -5.42 1.73 14.26
CA HIS A 35 -4.69 0.51 14.61
C HIS A 35 -5.65 -0.56 15.17
N ASP A 36 -6.96 -0.31 15.10
CA ASP A 36 -7.99 -1.30 15.40
C ASP A 36 -8.19 -2.21 14.17
N TYR A 37 -7.29 -3.18 14.03
CA TYR A 37 -7.22 -4.09 12.89
C TYR A 37 -8.48 -4.95 12.76
N GLN A 38 -9.05 -5.36 13.89
CA GLN A 38 -10.25 -6.19 13.94
C GLN A 38 -11.47 -5.41 13.46
N SER A 39 -11.67 -4.18 13.97
CA SER A 39 -12.80 -3.35 13.55
C SER A 39 -12.75 -2.98 12.06
N VAL A 40 -11.55 -2.81 11.48
CA VAL A 40 -11.41 -2.56 10.04
C VAL A 40 -11.79 -3.80 9.23
N ALA A 41 -11.40 -4.99 9.66
CA ALA A 41 -11.78 -6.25 8.98
C ALA A 41 -13.31 -6.41 8.92
N GLU A 42 -13.99 -6.17 10.04
CA GLU A 42 -15.46 -6.24 10.14
C GLU A 42 -16.14 -5.22 9.23
N LYS A 43 -15.69 -3.97 9.24
CA LYS A 43 -16.26 -2.91 8.38
C LYS A 43 -15.99 -3.14 6.89
N LEU A 44 -14.88 -3.77 6.54
CA LEU A 44 -14.57 -4.14 5.16
C LEU A 44 -15.53 -5.21 4.64
N LEU A 45 -15.91 -6.17 5.49
CA LEU A 45 -16.94 -7.16 5.17
C LEU A 45 -18.28 -6.48 4.86
N GLU A 46 -18.71 -5.51 5.67
CA GLU A 46 -19.95 -4.75 5.48
C GLU A 46 -20.02 -4.03 4.13
N ILE A 47 -18.88 -3.55 3.61
CA ILE A 47 -18.82 -2.84 2.33
C ILE A 47 -18.50 -3.76 1.14
N GLY A 48 -18.54 -5.07 1.35
CA GLY A 48 -18.44 -6.08 0.30
C GLY A 48 -17.03 -6.56 -0.02
N LYS A 49 -16.08 -6.41 0.91
CA LYS A 49 -14.77 -7.06 0.84
C LYS A 49 -14.76 -8.26 1.79
N PRO A 50 -15.00 -9.49 1.31
CA PRO A 50 -15.30 -10.63 2.18
C PRO A 50 -14.08 -11.22 2.89
N TYR A 51 -12.86 -10.78 2.56
CA TYR A 51 -11.63 -11.28 3.18
C TYR A 51 -10.55 -10.20 3.23
N LEU A 52 -9.62 -10.36 4.15
CA LEU A 52 -8.32 -9.69 4.13
C LEU A 52 -7.27 -10.64 3.55
N THR A 53 -6.33 -10.10 2.80
CA THR A 53 -5.17 -10.88 2.38
C THR A 53 -4.39 -11.36 3.61
N PRO A 54 -3.79 -12.56 3.60
CA PRO A 54 -2.96 -13.04 4.69
C PRO A 54 -1.86 -12.08 5.15
N THR A 55 -1.39 -11.15 4.31
CA THR A 55 -0.39 -10.12 4.68
C THR A 55 -0.91 -9.07 5.63
N LEU A 56 -2.21 -8.78 5.59
CA LEU A 56 -2.87 -7.75 6.38
C LEU A 56 -3.96 -8.30 7.30
N SER A 57 -4.08 -9.63 7.39
CA SER A 57 -4.98 -10.29 8.33
C SER A 57 -4.38 -10.29 9.75
N PRO A 58 -5.10 -9.77 10.76
CA PRO A 58 -4.67 -9.84 12.16
C PRO A 58 -4.67 -11.28 12.71
N GLU A 59 -5.37 -12.22 12.06
CA GLU A 59 -5.32 -13.64 12.44
C GLU A 59 -4.02 -14.33 12.01
N LYS A 60 -3.27 -13.72 11.09
CA LYS A 60 -2.06 -14.30 10.47
C LYS A 60 -0.79 -13.54 10.81
N ASN A 61 -0.90 -12.38 11.45
CA ASN A 61 0.25 -11.52 11.77
C ASN A 61 0.05 -10.85 13.13
N ASP A 62 1.14 -10.79 13.89
CA ASP A 62 1.22 -9.98 15.10
C ASP A 62 1.56 -8.54 14.73
N PHE A 63 0.54 -7.71 14.49
CA PHE A 63 0.74 -6.30 14.21
C PHE A 63 1.08 -5.50 15.47
N THR A 64 2.03 -4.58 15.32
CA THR A 64 2.36 -3.58 16.33
C THR A 64 1.99 -2.20 15.81
N PHE A 65 1.77 -1.27 16.74
CA PHE A 65 1.50 0.13 16.42
C PHE A 65 2.58 0.75 15.52
N GLU A 66 3.85 0.37 15.72
CA GLU A 66 4.96 0.90 14.94
C GLU A 66 5.07 0.35 13.51
N GLY A 67 4.45 -0.80 13.23
CA GLY A 67 4.70 -1.55 12.00
C GLY A 67 3.51 -1.70 11.06
N CYS A 68 2.30 -1.34 11.50
CA CYS A 68 1.10 -1.50 10.68
C CYS A 68 0.00 -0.53 11.12
N PHE A 69 -0.64 0.11 10.15
CA PHE A 69 -1.86 0.87 10.37
C PHE A 69 -2.81 0.71 9.19
N TRP A 70 -4.07 1.08 9.40
CA TRP A 70 -5.06 1.20 8.34
C TRP A 70 -5.46 2.65 8.13
N VAL A 71 -5.61 3.03 6.87
CA VAL A 71 -6.23 4.28 6.47
C VAL A 71 -7.63 3.96 5.98
N THR A 72 -8.63 4.61 6.54
CA THR A 72 -10.05 4.40 6.21
C THR A 72 -10.65 5.69 5.68
N ILE A 73 -11.58 5.57 4.74
CA ILE A 73 -12.38 6.69 4.24
C ILE A 73 -13.86 6.40 4.40
N SER A 74 -14.58 7.38 4.91
CA SER A 74 -16.02 7.32 5.14
C SER A 74 -16.72 8.53 4.52
N GLY A 75 -17.98 8.36 4.14
CA GLY A 75 -18.86 9.42 3.63
C GLY A 75 -20.31 9.07 3.96
N SER A 76 -21.14 10.08 4.22
CA SER A 76 -22.56 9.87 4.59
C SER A 76 -22.75 8.86 5.73
N GLY A 77 -21.85 8.87 6.72
CA GLY A 77 -21.93 8.01 7.91
C GLY A 77 -21.47 6.56 7.75
N LYS A 78 -21.00 6.14 6.57
CA LYS A 78 -20.52 4.77 6.31
C LYS A 78 -19.11 4.72 5.75
N MET A 79 -18.43 3.58 5.93
CA MET A 79 -17.13 3.35 5.28
C MET A 79 -17.32 3.24 3.77
N LEU A 80 -16.41 3.85 3.03
CA LEU A 80 -16.37 3.84 1.57
C LEU A 80 -15.12 3.15 1.03
N GLY A 81 -14.10 2.93 1.86
CA GLY A 81 -12.92 2.18 1.50
C GLY A 81 -11.85 2.19 2.58
N ALA A 82 -10.80 1.40 2.34
CA ALA A 82 -9.64 1.33 3.20
C ALA A 82 -8.37 0.90 2.43
N ALA A 83 -7.23 1.16 3.06
CA ALA A 83 -5.92 0.66 2.68
C ALA A 83 -5.20 0.17 3.94
N GLY A 84 -4.70 -1.06 3.91
CA GLY A 84 -3.80 -1.55 4.94
C GLY A 84 -2.37 -1.23 4.55
N VAL A 85 -1.61 -0.69 5.50
CA VAL A 85 -0.26 -0.20 5.28
C VAL A 85 0.68 -0.83 6.29
N LYS A 86 1.73 -1.48 5.82
CA LYS A 86 2.66 -2.26 6.65
C LYS A 86 4.10 -1.91 6.35
N LEU A 87 4.88 -1.62 7.37
CA LEU A 87 6.32 -1.45 7.27
C LEU A 87 7.02 -2.81 7.34
N GLU A 88 7.97 -3.02 6.45
CA GLU A 88 8.81 -4.21 6.38
C GLU A 88 10.28 -3.77 6.41
N ARG A 89 10.94 -4.00 7.55
CA ARG A 89 12.35 -3.65 7.76
C ARG A 89 13.24 -4.80 7.33
N LEU A 90 13.73 -4.77 6.08
CA LEU A 90 14.48 -5.89 5.50
C LEU A 90 15.98 -5.80 5.80
N GLY A 91 16.49 -4.59 6.09
CA GLY A 91 17.92 -4.37 6.31
C GLY A 91 18.75 -4.81 5.11
N ARG A 92 19.44 -5.94 5.23
CA ARG A 92 20.27 -6.54 4.16
C ARG A 92 19.62 -7.74 3.47
N GLU A 93 18.46 -8.19 3.92
CA GLU A 93 17.73 -9.27 3.26
C GLU A 93 17.24 -8.81 1.89
N ARG A 94 17.34 -9.69 0.89
CA ARG A 94 16.78 -9.42 -0.44
C ARG A 94 15.26 -9.49 -0.37
N VAL A 95 14.60 -8.61 -1.11
CA VAL A 95 13.13 -8.58 -1.18
C VAL A 95 12.58 -9.90 -1.72
N SER A 96 13.28 -10.52 -2.69
CA SER A 96 12.90 -11.82 -3.23
C SER A 96 12.92 -12.94 -2.18
N ASP A 97 13.93 -12.98 -1.32
CA ASP A 97 14.06 -13.96 -0.23
C ASP A 97 12.99 -13.73 0.84
N TYR A 98 12.80 -12.47 1.22
CA TYR A 98 11.74 -12.06 2.14
C TYR A 98 10.35 -12.47 1.62
N TRP A 99 10.04 -12.16 0.36
CA TRP A 99 8.74 -12.50 -0.25
C TRP A 99 8.51 -14.00 -0.30
N LYS A 100 9.49 -14.80 -0.75
CA LYS A 100 9.38 -16.27 -0.75
C LYS A 100 9.07 -16.79 0.65
N ARG A 101 9.81 -16.31 1.65
CA ARG A 101 9.66 -16.73 3.05
C ARG A 101 8.31 -16.34 3.65
N ILE A 102 7.84 -15.11 3.45
CA ILE A 102 6.56 -14.65 4.02
C ILE A 102 5.38 -15.32 3.32
N HIS A 103 5.43 -15.48 1.99
CA HIS A 103 4.36 -16.11 1.22
C HIS A 103 4.26 -17.61 1.50
N GLN A 104 5.38 -18.29 1.77
CA GLN A 104 5.35 -19.69 2.24
C GLN A 104 4.52 -19.86 3.52
N ARG A 105 4.65 -18.92 4.46
CA ARG A 105 3.91 -18.95 5.73
C ARG A 105 2.44 -18.57 5.56
N GLN A 106 2.18 -17.59 4.70
CA GLN A 106 0.85 -17.02 4.47
C GLN A 106 -0.04 -17.91 3.60
N TYR A 107 0.57 -18.61 2.66
CA TYR A 107 -0.09 -19.50 1.72
C TYR A 107 0.64 -20.85 1.77
N PRO A 108 0.47 -21.63 2.85
CA PRO A 108 1.15 -22.89 3.00
C PRO A 108 0.74 -23.83 1.85
N GLY A 109 1.71 -24.17 1.00
CA GLY A 109 1.52 -25.19 -0.02
C GLY A 109 1.33 -26.56 0.64
N ALA A 110 0.72 -27.50 -0.08
CA ALA A 110 0.75 -28.89 0.32
C ALA A 110 2.20 -29.42 0.24
N ASN A 111 2.61 -30.24 1.22
CA ASN A 111 3.89 -30.98 1.21
C ASN A 111 5.15 -30.11 1.09
N ASP A 112 5.22 -28.96 1.78
CA ASP A 112 6.39 -28.07 1.82
C ASP A 112 6.87 -27.54 0.45
N VAL A 113 6.02 -27.61 -0.57
CA VAL A 113 6.32 -27.01 -1.88
C VAL A 113 6.42 -25.49 -1.73
N ALA A 114 7.46 -24.92 -2.33
CA ALA A 114 7.68 -23.48 -2.35
C ALA A 114 6.48 -22.75 -3.00
N THR A 115 5.83 -21.84 -2.29
CA THR A 115 4.65 -21.09 -2.76
C THR A 115 4.97 -20.17 -3.95
N ILE A 116 6.14 -19.55 -3.92
CA ILE A 116 6.63 -18.67 -4.99
C ILE A 116 7.73 -19.42 -5.74
N LYS A 117 7.48 -19.71 -7.02
CA LYS A 117 8.44 -20.37 -7.92
C LYS A 117 9.60 -19.45 -8.24
N GLU A 118 9.30 -18.19 -8.57
CA GLU A 118 10.29 -17.21 -9.01
C GLU A 118 9.88 -15.80 -8.58
N VAL A 119 10.87 -14.96 -8.29
CA VAL A 119 10.69 -13.52 -8.14
C VAL A 119 11.57 -12.87 -9.20
N SER A 120 11.04 -11.89 -9.92
CA SER A 120 11.80 -11.19 -10.96
C SER A 120 13.08 -10.59 -10.38
N SER A 121 14.22 -10.77 -11.05
CA SER A 121 15.50 -10.19 -10.63
C SER A 121 15.49 -8.66 -10.60
N LEU A 122 14.54 -8.02 -11.29
CA LEU A 122 14.34 -6.58 -11.22
C LEU A 122 13.88 -6.11 -9.84
N VAL A 123 13.23 -6.98 -9.05
CA VAL A 123 12.73 -6.63 -7.71
C VAL A 123 13.89 -6.28 -6.79
N ASP A 124 14.90 -7.14 -6.69
CA ASP A 124 16.06 -6.92 -5.82
C ASP A 124 16.98 -5.78 -6.29
N GLY A 125 16.89 -5.42 -7.58
CA GLY A 125 17.59 -4.25 -8.13
C GLY A 125 16.88 -2.92 -7.87
N ARG A 126 15.64 -2.93 -7.36
CA ARG A 126 14.78 -1.73 -7.25
C ARG A 126 14.22 -1.49 -5.86
N LEU A 127 13.97 -2.55 -5.10
CA LEU A 127 13.45 -2.48 -3.73
C LEU A 127 14.51 -3.02 -2.76
N SER A 128 14.77 -2.32 -1.67
CA SER A 128 15.72 -2.75 -0.64
C SER A 128 15.61 -1.89 0.63
N GLY A 129 16.11 -2.39 1.77
CA GLY A 129 16.09 -1.67 3.03
C GLY A 129 14.71 -1.70 3.70
N ASP A 130 14.21 -0.55 4.12
CA ASP A 130 12.88 -0.44 4.71
C ASP A 130 11.86 -0.19 3.60
N VAL A 131 10.87 -1.07 3.46
CA VAL A 131 9.83 -0.95 2.44
C VAL A 131 8.45 -0.91 3.08
N VAL A 132 7.53 -0.14 2.48
CA VAL A 132 6.15 -0.03 2.94
C VAL A 132 5.23 -0.70 1.93
N TYR A 133 4.52 -1.72 2.38
CA TYR A 133 3.52 -2.43 1.60
C TYR A 133 2.13 -1.81 1.78
N PHE A 134 1.48 -1.51 0.65
CA PHE A 134 0.06 -1.17 0.57
C PHE A 134 -0.70 -2.39 0.04
N GLY A 135 -1.61 -2.89 0.85
CA GLY A 135 -2.46 -4.02 0.52
C GLY A 135 -3.90 -3.77 0.89
N ASP A 136 -4.75 -4.71 0.46
CA ASP A 136 -6.18 -4.68 0.74
C ASP A 136 -6.87 -3.35 0.38
N LEU A 137 -6.31 -2.68 -0.64
CA LEU A 137 -6.83 -1.47 -1.27
C LEU A 137 -8.22 -1.75 -1.83
N PHE A 138 -9.24 -1.35 -1.08
CA PHE A 138 -10.62 -1.62 -1.43
C PHE A 138 -11.44 -0.34 -1.37
N PHE A 139 -12.18 -0.10 -2.45
CA PHE A 139 -13.00 1.07 -2.65
C PHE A 139 -14.40 0.63 -3.05
N SER A 140 -15.42 1.17 -2.40
CA SER A 140 -16.81 0.98 -2.79
C SER A 140 -17.05 1.63 -4.16
N PRO A 141 -18.06 1.18 -4.92
CA PRO A 141 -18.46 1.86 -6.15
C PRO A 141 -18.81 3.34 -5.94
N GLU A 142 -19.34 3.68 -4.76
CA GLU A 142 -19.67 5.06 -4.39
C GLU A 142 -18.43 5.94 -4.28
N LEU A 143 -17.34 5.46 -3.66
CA LEU A 143 -16.09 6.22 -3.58
C LEU A 143 -15.54 6.53 -4.98
N ARG A 144 -15.63 5.57 -5.91
CA ARG A 144 -15.20 5.76 -7.29
C ARG A 144 -16.02 6.83 -8.00
N LYS A 145 -17.34 6.87 -7.77
CA LYS A 145 -18.22 7.91 -8.34
C LYS A 145 -17.90 9.32 -7.82
N LEU A 146 -17.34 9.43 -6.61
CA LEU A 146 -16.88 10.70 -6.05
C LEU A 146 -15.53 11.17 -6.64
N ASN A 147 -14.87 10.36 -7.49
CA ASN A 147 -13.51 10.62 -7.97
C ASN A 147 -12.53 10.91 -6.81
N ALA A 148 -12.70 10.21 -5.69
CA ALA A 148 -11.95 10.43 -4.45
C ALA A 148 -10.75 9.48 -4.26
N VAL A 149 -10.57 8.52 -5.18
CA VAL A 149 -9.56 7.46 -5.06
C VAL A 149 -8.14 8.02 -5.07
N GLU A 150 -7.85 8.98 -5.95
CA GLU A 150 -6.52 9.59 -6.02
C GLU A 150 -6.19 10.36 -4.74
N ASP A 151 -7.10 11.22 -4.29
CA ASP A 151 -6.88 11.98 -3.06
C ASP A 151 -6.69 11.06 -1.85
N PHE A 152 -7.48 9.99 -1.75
CA PHE A 152 -7.35 9.01 -0.70
C PHE A 152 -6.02 8.25 -0.79
N GLY A 153 -5.67 7.75 -1.98
CA GLY A 153 -4.45 6.98 -2.22
C GLY A 153 -3.20 7.79 -1.89
N ARG A 154 -3.12 9.04 -2.38
CA ARG A 154 -2.01 9.94 -2.10
C ARG A 154 -1.97 10.40 -0.65
N ALA A 155 -3.12 10.65 -0.02
CA ALA A 155 -3.15 10.94 1.42
C ALA A 155 -2.60 9.76 2.25
N ALA A 156 -2.96 8.52 1.90
CA ALA A 156 -2.42 7.33 2.57
C ALA A 156 -0.91 7.19 2.33
N LEU A 157 -0.43 7.44 1.11
CA LEU A 157 0.99 7.45 0.75
C LEU A 157 1.79 8.48 1.56
N TYR A 158 1.36 9.74 1.57
CA TYR A 158 2.06 10.81 2.30
C TYR A 158 2.04 10.57 3.80
N HIS A 159 0.91 10.09 4.34
CA HIS A 159 0.87 9.71 5.75
C HIS A 159 1.89 8.62 6.05
N ALA A 160 2.00 7.58 5.21
CA ALA A 160 3.00 6.54 5.39
C ALA A 160 4.43 7.09 5.29
N ALA A 161 4.72 8.00 4.36
CA ALA A 161 6.04 8.61 4.22
C ALA A 161 6.44 9.51 5.40
N ILE A 162 5.47 10.20 6.00
CA ILE A 162 5.67 10.97 7.25
C ILE A 162 5.95 10.03 8.41
N THR A 163 5.14 8.96 8.54
CA THR A 163 5.23 8.00 9.64
C THR A 163 6.51 7.17 9.56
N TRP A 164 6.85 6.72 8.36
CA TRP A 164 7.97 5.84 8.09
C TRP A 164 8.81 6.40 6.95
N ARG A 165 10.06 6.74 7.25
CA ARG A 165 11.08 7.18 6.28
C ARG A 165 11.64 6.00 5.50
N ALA A 166 10.74 5.19 4.93
CA ALA A 166 11.08 4.01 4.18
C ALA A 166 11.75 4.37 2.85
N ASN A 167 12.53 3.43 2.32
CA ASN A 167 13.22 3.58 1.05
C ASN A 167 12.24 3.50 -0.14
N GLN A 168 11.26 2.60 -0.07
CA GLN A 168 10.24 2.44 -1.11
C GLN A 168 8.85 2.14 -0.54
N PHE A 169 7.84 2.50 -1.31
CA PHE A 169 6.41 2.25 -1.06
C PHE A 169 5.88 1.43 -2.22
N TYR A 170 5.22 0.30 -1.97
CA TYR A 170 4.83 -0.61 -3.03
C TYR A 170 3.49 -1.31 -2.79
N ALA A 171 2.86 -1.75 -3.89
CA ALA A 171 1.66 -2.58 -3.89
C ALA A 171 1.71 -3.61 -5.02
N PHE A 172 0.99 -4.72 -4.86
CA PHE A 172 0.71 -5.63 -5.97
C PHE A 172 -0.62 -5.25 -6.63
N LEU A 173 -0.58 -4.98 -7.92
CA LEU A 173 -1.73 -4.59 -8.71
C LEU A 173 -1.95 -5.58 -9.85
N LYS A 174 -3.22 -5.92 -10.10
CA LYS A 174 -3.62 -6.77 -11.23
C LYS A 174 -3.53 -5.98 -12.53
N ASP A 175 -3.21 -6.66 -13.63
CA ASP A 175 -3.18 -6.07 -14.98
C ASP A 175 -4.38 -5.17 -15.32
N ARG A 176 -5.59 -5.58 -14.91
CA ARG A 176 -6.81 -4.78 -15.15
C ARG A 176 -6.80 -3.42 -14.46
N ASP A 177 -6.20 -3.34 -13.29
CA ASP A 177 -6.15 -2.12 -12.47
C ASP A 177 -5.01 -1.21 -12.95
N LEU A 178 -3.90 -1.81 -13.40
CA LEU A 178 -2.80 -1.10 -14.09
C LEU A 178 -3.29 -0.40 -15.35
N ARG A 179 -4.04 -1.10 -16.20
CA ARG A 179 -4.61 -0.53 -17.45
C ARG A 179 -5.55 0.64 -17.20
N ARG A 180 -6.10 0.76 -15.99
CA ARG A 180 -6.97 1.87 -15.56
C ARG A 180 -6.20 3.01 -14.89
N GLY A 181 -4.86 2.93 -14.83
CA GLY A 181 -4.02 3.94 -14.20
C GLY A 181 -4.05 3.90 -12.68
N PHE A 182 -4.51 2.81 -12.06
CA PHE A 182 -4.72 2.74 -10.61
C PHE A 182 -3.41 2.92 -9.82
N GLY A 183 -2.27 2.43 -10.33
CA GLY A 183 -0.96 2.66 -9.72
C GLY A 183 -0.64 4.16 -9.57
N PHE A 184 -0.85 4.94 -10.63
CA PHE A 184 -0.64 6.39 -10.61
C PHE A 184 -1.59 7.12 -9.66
N GLN A 185 -2.85 6.67 -9.55
CA GLN A 185 -3.80 7.23 -8.58
C GLN A 185 -3.33 7.03 -7.13
N LEU A 186 -2.63 5.93 -6.86
CA LEU A 186 -2.05 5.64 -5.55
C LEU A 186 -0.67 6.29 -5.34
N GLY A 187 -0.13 7.00 -6.34
CA GLY A 187 1.21 7.60 -6.26
C GLY A 187 2.35 6.61 -6.50
N LEU A 188 2.09 5.45 -7.10
CA LEU A 188 3.10 4.44 -7.46
C LEU A 188 3.56 4.67 -8.91
N MET A 189 4.79 5.18 -9.08
CA MET A 189 5.28 5.75 -10.35
C MET A 189 5.98 4.73 -11.26
N SER A 190 6.39 3.59 -10.72
CA SER A 190 7.05 2.51 -11.46
C SER A 190 6.33 1.19 -11.25
N CYS A 191 6.43 0.27 -12.21
CA CYS A 191 5.89 -1.08 -12.05
C CYS A 191 6.83 -2.14 -12.64
N ILE A 192 6.98 -3.26 -11.94
CA ILE A 192 7.67 -4.47 -12.38
C ILE A 192 6.60 -5.51 -12.74
N PRO A 193 6.34 -5.78 -14.03
CA PRO A 193 5.38 -6.80 -14.43
C PRO A 193 5.86 -8.19 -14.03
N ARG A 194 4.93 -9.09 -13.72
CA ARG A 194 5.23 -10.47 -13.30
C ARG A 194 6.28 -10.51 -12.19
N ALA A 195 6.13 -9.64 -11.19
CA ALA A 195 7.11 -9.50 -10.11
C ALA A 195 7.29 -10.80 -9.32
N GLN A 196 6.24 -11.63 -9.28
CA GLN A 196 6.23 -12.95 -8.68
C GLN A 196 5.61 -13.96 -9.65
N VAL A 197 6.15 -15.17 -9.67
CA VAL A 197 5.60 -16.34 -10.36
C VAL A 197 5.25 -17.36 -9.29
N TRP A 198 3.99 -17.77 -9.26
CA TRP A 198 3.46 -18.67 -8.24
C TRP A 198 3.64 -20.13 -8.64
N SER A 199 3.90 -20.99 -7.65
CA SER A 199 3.85 -22.43 -7.85
C SER A 199 2.39 -22.91 -7.89
N ALA A 200 2.14 -24.01 -8.59
CA ALA A 200 0.82 -24.63 -8.60
C ALA A 200 0.60 -25.47 -7.31
N PRO A 201 -0.61 -25.47 -6.72
CA PRO A 201 -1.75 -24.64 -7.09
C PRO A 201 -1.56 -23.17 -6.67
N VAL A 202 -1.92 -22.25 -7.56
CA VAL A 202 -1.84 -20.81 -7.27
C VAL A 202 -2.90 -20.46 -6.21
N PRO A 203 -2.54 -19.75 -5.13
CA PRO A 203 -3.51 -19.35 -4.12
C PRO A 203 -4.66 -18.53 -4.70
N GLU A 204 -5.84 -18.70 -4.12
CA GLU A 204 -7.02 -17.97 -4.54
C GLU A 204 -6.73 -16.45 -4.52
N THR A 205 -7.20 -15.74 -5.55
CA THR A 205 -7.07 -14.28 -5.74
C THR A 205 -5.70 -13.76 -6.19
N ARG A 206 -4.67 -14.62 -6.21
CA ARG A 206 -3.31 -14.31 -6.67
C ARG A 206 -3.06 -14.76 -8.11
N GLY A 207 -1.98 -14.27 -8.71
CA GLY A 207 -1.45 -14.88 -9.93
C GLY A 207 -0.32 -14.11 -10.58
N ASP A 208 0.30 -14.75 -11.57
CA ASP A 208 1.47 -14.24 -12.28
C ASP A 208 1.21 -12.95 -13.08
N HIS A 209 -0.05 -12.55 -13.22
CA HIS A 209 -0.50 -11.32 -13.88
C HIS A 209 -0.52 -10.10 -12.95
N GLU A 210 0.01 -10.25 -11.73
CA GLU A 210 0.21 -9.13 -10.80
C GLU A 210 1.57 -8.46 -11.05
N ALA A 211 1.58 -7.12 -11.06
CA ALA A 211 2.80 -6.32 -11.07
C ALA A 211 3.09 -5.76 -9.68
N CYS A 212 4.38 -5.65 -9.33
CA CYS A 212 4.80 -4.86 -8.18
C CYS A 212 4.94 -3.41 -8.65
N CYS A 213 4.01 -2.55 -8.26
CA CYS A 213 4.12 -1.12 -8.47
C CYS A 213 4.69 -0.43 -7.24
N TYR A 214 5.61 0.51 -7.45
CA TYR A 214 6.36 1.13 -6.38
C TYR A 214 6.74 2.57 -6.71
N SER A 215 7.08 3.30 -5.65
CA SER A 215 7.74 4.61 -5.68
C SER A 215 8.87 4.61 -4.65
N SER A 216 9.99 5.23 -5.00
CA SER A 216 11.03 5.59 -4.03
C SER A 216 10.59 6.76 -3.16
N MET A 217 11.27 7.01 -2.04
CA MET A 217 11.03 8.23 -1.26
C MET A 217 11.19 9.51 -2.10
N ASP A 218 12.15 9.55 -3.02
CA ASP A 218 12.35 10.68 -3.93
C ASP A 218 11.15 10.86 -4.87
N ASP A 219 10.60 9.77 -5.42
CA ASP A 219 9.37 9.84 -6.23
C ASP A 219 8.19 10.40 -5.42
N VAL A 220 8.07 9.99 -4.15
CA VAL A 220 7.00 10.48 -3.26
C VAL A 220 7.19 11.97 -2.95
N MET A 221 8.42 12.42 -2.71
CA MET A 221 8.73 13.83 -2.47
C MET A 221 8.41 14.69 -3.69
N ASN A 222 8.87 14.27 -4.88
CA ASN A 222 8.56 14.96 -6.13
C ASN A 222 7.04 15.03 -6.38
N LEU A 223 6.31 13.96 -6.06
CA LEU A 223 4.85 13.96 -6.19
C LEU A 223 4.17 14.92 -5.20
N ALA A 224 4.68 14.99 -3.97
CA ALA A 224 4.18 15.91 -2.94
C ALA A 224 4.40 17.38 -3.31
N GLU A 225 5.55 17.72 -3.89
CA GLU A 225 5.85 19.04 -4.45
C GLU A 225 4.88 19.42 -5.58
N LEU A 226 4.67 18.50 -6.53
CA LEU A 226 3.68 18.69 -7.60
C LEU A 226 2.26 18.91 -7.09
N ASP A 227 1.85 18.16 -6.06
CA ASP A 227 0.52 18.30 -5.45
C ASP A 227 0.32 19.60 -4.69
N THR A 228 1.40 20.21 -4.20
CA THR A 228 1.35 21.46 -3.44
C THR A 228 1.65 22.69 -4.28
N GLY A 229 2.24 22.51 -5.47
CA GLY A 229 2.74 23.61 -6.30
C GLY A 229 3.97 24.31 -5.70
N ILE A 230 4.64 23.65 -4.74
CA ILE A 230 5.92 24.09 -4.18
C ILE A 230 6.99 23.53 -5.11
N ALA A 231 7.54 24.37 -5.98
CA ALA A 231 8.62 24.04 -6.92
C ALA A 231 9.79 25.02 -6.71
#